data_AF-A0A2G6GK54-F1
#
_entry.id   AF-A0A2G6GK54-F1
#
_cell.length_a   1.000
_cell.length_b   1.000
_cell.length_c   1.000
_cell.angle_alpha   90.00
_cell.angle_beta   90.00
_cell.angle_gamma   90.00
#
_symmetry.space_group_name_H-M   'P 1'
#
loop_
_entity.id
_entity.type
_entity.pdbx_description
1 polymer ?
#
loop_
_entity_poly.entity_id
_entity_poly.type
_entity_poly.pdbx_seq_one_letter_code
_entity_poly.pdbx_strand_id
1 'polypeptide(L)'
;MQKTNTYLYEDIATSLRQQIASGELQPGDKLLSVRDLSVQWGCTPGTVSRAYAVLNEEGLVIGHRGGGTRVTAPPVKAERPSWQWAALINKADQYLLEALRTGHSPAQAEAALAVAIARWGSLQKDVDRSTHLTKTTAESTKTTTLRFAGSHDLLIEFVARLWHEMMPEVQLQVDYVGSLNGLIALAQNHADIAGCHLWDGESQAYNQPFVRRILPGRSVYLLGLAFRELGLVIPAGNPQQITGLTDLPRTDLIFINRQAGAGTRVWLDKQLQQKSIEPDTITGYTNEVKTHLQVAQAVHDGEATVGLAIQAAGAAYGLDFIPLTQERYDLVIPAELWETPALQALVELIYSVRFREAVAALEGYEPVNKADGISRETAVYTTT
;
A
#
# COMPACT_ATOMS: atom_id res chain seq x y z
N MET A 1 35.24 -22.80 32.20
CA MET A 1 34.51 -21.59 32.66
C MET A 1 35.35 -20.37 32.33
N GLN A 2 35.06 -19.68 31.21
CA GLN A 2 35.64 -18.37 30.95
C GLN A 2 34.84 -17.33 31.72
N LYS A 3 35.49 -16.64 32.67
CA LYS A 3 34.97 -15.41 33.27
C LYS A 3 35.00 -14.34 32.19
N THR A 4 33.84 -13.96 31.65
CA THR A 4 33.73 -12.77 30.82
C THR A 4 34.07 -11.57 31.73
N ASN A 5 35.23 -10.96 31.49
CA ASN A 5 35.66 -9.77 32.20
C ASN A 5 34.89 -8.58 31.63
N THR A 6 33.61 -8.47 31.99
CA THR A 6 32.78 -7.32 31.60
C THR A 6 33.34 -6.09 32.30
N TYR A 7 33.69 -5.06 31.54
CA TYR A 7 34.25 -3.86 32.13
C TYR A 7 33.15 -3.10 32.84
N LEU A 8 33.41 -2.57 34.05
CA LEU A 8 32.39 -1.94 34.89
C LEU A 8 31.63 -0.78 34.20
N TYR A 9 32.25 -0.10 33.21
CA TYR A 9 31.54 0.92 32.42
C TYR A 9 30.46 0.32 31.50
N GLU A 10 30.62 -0.91 31.05
CA GLU A 10 29.65 -1.65 30.23
C GLU A 10 28.46 -2.10 31.08
N ASP A 11 28.68 -2.47 32.34
CA ASP A 11 27.60 -2.79 33.28
C ASP A 11 26.77 -1.54 33.61
N ILE A 12 27.43 -0.41 33.84
CA ILE A 12 26.77 0.89 34.05
C ILE A 12 25.96 1.28 32.81
N ALA A 13 26.55 1.18 31.61
CA ALA A 13 25.85 1.49 30.37
C ALA A 13 24.67 0.53 30.13
N THR A 14 24.83 -0.75 30.45
CA THR A 14 23.78 -1.76 30.29
C THR A 14 22.61 -1.53 31.24
N SER A 15 22.87 -1.21 32.51
CA SER A 15 21.82 -0.90 33.47
C SER A 15 21.02 0.35 33.05
N LEU A 16 21.70 1.41 32.61
CA LEU A 16 21.03 2.62 32.12
C LEU A 16 20.27 2.36 30.80
N ARG A 17 20.82 1.53 29.90
CA ARG A 17 20.10 1.04 28.70
C ARG A 17 18.80 0.36 29.06
N GLN A 18 18.82 -0.52 30.06
CA GLN A 18 17.62 -1.23 30.50
C GLN A 18 16.58 -0.28 31.11
N GLN A 19 17.00 0.68 31.93
CA GLN A 19 16.11 1.68 32.52
C GLN A 19 15.48 2.61 31.46
N ILE A 20 16.23 2.96 30.41
CA ILE A 20 15.69 3.73 29.27
C ILE A 20 14.73 2.87 28.44
N ALA A 21 15.09 1.62 28.15
CA ALA A 21 14.27 0.70 27.36
C ALA A 21 12.98 0.26 28.07
N SER A 22 13.00 0.13 29.40
CA SER A 22 11.83 -0.18 30.21
C SER A 22 10.91 1.02 30.45
N GLY A 23 11.36 2.23 30.13
CA GLY A 23 10.63 3.48 30.36
C GLY A 23 10.72 4.02 31.79
N GLU A 24 11.58 3.43 32.65
CA GLU A 24 11.88 3.94 33.99
C GLU A 24 12.59 5.31 33.93
N LEU A 25 13.43 5.49 32.91
CA LEU A 25 14.02 6.77 32.54
C LEU A 25 13.42 7.26 31.22
N GLN A 26 12.69 8.37 31.27
CA GLN A 26 11.95 8.92 30.13
C GLN A 26 12.79 9.93 29.33
N PRO A 27 12.48 10.14 28.04
CA PRO A 27 13.09 11.19 27.24
C PRO A 27 13.07 12.56 27.91
N GLY A 28 14.23 13.20 28.02
CA GLY A 28 14.41 14.48 28.68
C GLY A 28 14.81 14.39 30.17
N ASP A 29 14.71 13.22 30.79
CA ASP A 29 15.09 13.03 32.19
C ASP A 29 16.58 13.30 32.40
N LYS A 30 16.90 13.94 33.53
CA LYS A 30 18.28 14.24 33.90
C LYS A 30 18.89 13.04 34.59
N LEU A 31 19.95 12.50 34.01
CA LEU A 31 20.76 11.50 34.66
C LEU A 31 21.58 12.12 35.79
N LEU A 32 21.96 11.27 36.73
CA LEU A 32 22.88 11.64 37.80
C LEU A 32 24.17 12.26 37.23
N SER A 33 24.81 13.12 38.00
CA SER A 33 26.11 13.64 37.57
C SER A 33 27.14 12.51 37.55
N VAL A 34 28.22 12.67 36.78
CA VAL A 34 29.35 11.72 36.76
C VAL A 34 29.82 11.42 38.19
N ARG A 35 29.85 12.44 39.06
CA ARG A 35 30.26 12.31 40.46
C ARG A 35 29.28 11.46 41.27
N ASP A 36 27.98 11.74 41.16
CA ASP A 36 26.95 11.06 41.97
C ASP A 36 26.78 9.60 41.53
N LEU A 37 26.78 9.35 40.23
CA LEU A 37 26.70 7.99 39.70
C LEU A 37 27.97 7.18 40.02
N SER A 38 29.14 7.84 40.11
CA SER A 38 30.39 7.18 40.54
C SER A 38 30.31 6.71 41.99
N VAL A 39 29.70 7.51 42.88
CA VAL A 39 29.46 7.14 44.28
C VAL A 39 28.48 5.98 44.36
N GLN A 40 27.38 6.04 43.60
CA GLN A 40 26.36 4.97 43.58
C GLN A 40 26.93 3.63 43.12
N TRP A 41 27.79 3.63 42.09
CA TRP A 41 28.40 2.42 41.54
C TRP A 41 29.75 2.07 42.16
N GLY A 42 30.21 2.83 43.15
CA GLY A 42 31.48 2.60 43.85
C GLY A 42 32.70 2.57 42.92
N CYS A 43 32.74 3.43 41.90
CA CYS A 43 33.76 3.41 40.85
C CYS A 43 34.42 4.78 40.60
N THR A 44 35.41 4.83 39.71
CA THR A 44 36.09 6.09 39.38
C THR A 44 35.24 6.95 38.43
N PRO A 45 35.33 8.30 38.50
CA PRO A 45 34.66 9.20 37.57
C PRO A 45 34.92 8.89 36.10
N GLY A 46 36.14 8.44 35.76
CA GLY A 46 36.50 8.05 34.39
C GLY A 46 35.69 6.87 33.88
N THR A 47 35.32 5.91 34.74
CA THR A 47 34.47 4.76 34.39
C THR A 47 33.07 5.20 34.03
N VAL A 48 32.47 6.11 34.81
CA VAL A 48 31.13 6.67 34.53
C VAL A 48 31.16 7.57 33.31
N SER A 49 32.18 8.43 33.16
CA SER A 49 32.33 9.26 31.96
C SER A 49 32.42 8.41 30.69
N ARG A 50 33.10 7.26 30.75
CA ARG A 50 33.16 6.32 29.63
C ARG A 50 31.81 5.64 29.37
N ALA A 51 31.06 5.27 30.41
CA ALA A 51 29.71 4.73 30.25
C ALA A 51 28.75 5.74 29.59
N TYR A 52 28.79 7.01 30.03
CA TYR A 52 28.03 8.09 29.40
C TYR A 52 28.49 8.42 27.98
N ALA A 53 29.80 8.32 27.70
CA ALA A 53 30.31 8.49 26.34
C ALA A 53 29.75 7.42 25.40
N VAL A 54 29.76 6.15 25.83
CA VAL A 54 29.19 5.03 25.06
C VAL A 54 27.70 5.23 24.83
N LEU A 55 26.92 5.56 25.87
CA LEU A 55 25.49 5.84 25.71
C LEU A 55 25.20 7.06 24.82
N ASN A 56 26.09 8.06 24.82
CA ASN A 56 25.97 9.24 23.98
C ASN A 56 26.34 8.93 22.52
N GLU A 57 27.30 8.05 22.27
CA GLU A 57 27.60 7.50 20.94
C GLU A 57 26.45 6.63 20.41
N GLU A 58 25.83 5.83 21.28
CA GLU A 58 24.61 5.05 20.99
C GLU A 58 23.36 5.94 20.79
N GLY A 59 23.47 7.24 21.08
CA GLY A 59 22.38 8.20 20.91
C GLY A 59 21.26 8.08 21.94
N LEU A 60 21.51 7.41 23.07
CA LEU A 60 20.57 7.18 24.18
C LEU A 60 20.59 8.30 25.24
N VAL A 61 21.67 9.08 25.28
CA VAL A 61 21.81 10.23 26.17
C VAL A 61 22.52 11.37 25.46
N ILE A 62 22.33 12.60 25.94
CA ILE A 62 23.02 13.79 25.44
C ILE A 62 23.64 14.59 26.60
N GLY A 63 24.95 14.86 26.49
CA GLY A 63 25.68 15.70 27.43
C GLY A 63 25.62 17.18 27.05
N HIS A 64 25.15 18.05 27.96
CA HIS A 64 25.19 19.51 27.78
C HIS A 64 26.31 20.12 28.64
N ARG A 65 27.15 20.99 28.04
CA ARG A 65 28.18 21.74 28.80
C ARG A 65 27.51 22.57 29.90
N GLY A 66 27.80 22.26 31.16
CA GLY A 66 27.24 22.92 32.34
C GLY A 66 25.82 22.49 32.75
N GLY A 67 25.13 21.66 31.95
CA GLY A 67 23.73 21.27 32.18
C GLY A 67 23.51 19.84 32.71
N GLY A 68 24.51 18.98 32.60
CA GLY A 68 24.42 17.54 32.93
C GLY A 68 24.02 16.68 31.73
N THR A 69 23.88 15.37 31.96
CA THR A 69 23.52 14.38 30.94
C THR A 69 22.02 14.10 31.02
N ARG A 70 21.33 14.05 29.87
CA ARG A 70 19.89 13.76 29.80
C ARG A 70 19.60 12.60 28.85
N VAL A 71 18.54 11.86 29.11
CA VAL A 71 18.04 10.78 28.24
C VAL A 71 17.46 11.39 26.96
N THR A 72 17.81 10.83 25.82
CA THR A 72 17.26 11.26 24.53
C THR A 72 15.93 10.58 24.25
N ALA A 73 15.08 11.22 23.44
CA ALA A 73 13.94 10.51 22.87
C ALA A 73 14.45 9.36 21.99
N PRO A 74 13.81 8.16 22.02
CA PRO A 74 14.18 7.10 21.09
C PRO A 74 14.08 7.70 19.68
N PRO A 75 15.12 7.55 18.84
CA PRO A 75 15.00 8.03 17.49
C PRO A 75 13.92 7.18 16.83
N VAL A 76 12.77 7.79 16.51
CA VAL A 76 12.08 7.42 15.28
C VAL A 76 13.18 7.46 14.22
N LYS A 77 13.40 6.35 13.51
CA LYS A 77 14.42 6.25 12.47
C LYS A 77 14.06 7.21 11.33
N ALA A 78 14.29 8.49 11.56
CA ALA A 78 14.48 9.50 10.54
C ALA A 78 15.99 9.66 10.47
N GLU A 79 16.59 9.14 9.40
CA GLU A 79 17.93 9.53 9.01
C GLU A 79 17.97 11.07 9.04
N ARG A 80 18.96 11.66 9.73
CA ARG A 80 19.25 13.09 9.54
C ARG A 80 19.41 13.31 8.04
N PRO A 81 18.87 14.41 7.49
CA PRO A 81 18.85 14.64 6.06
C PRO A 81 20.30 14.68 5.57
N SER A 82 20.75 13.60 4.93
CA SER A 82 22.00 13.60 4.20
C SER A 82 21.91 14.67 3.10
N TRP A 83 23.05 15.10 2.54
CA TRP A 83 23.01 15.90 1.30
C TRP A 83 22.19 15.20 0.21
N GLN A 84 22.03 13.87 0.30
CA GLN A 84 21.18 13.06 -0.59
C GLN A 84 19.70 13.25 -0.29
N TRP A 85 19.27 13.38 0.97
CA TRP A 85 17.89 13.71 1.33
C TRP A 85 17.53 15.15 0.96
N ALA A 86 18.41 16.11 1.24
CA ALA A 86 18.22 17.48 0.78
C ALA A 86 18.20 17.56 -0.76
N ALA A 87 19.05 16.80 -1.45
CA ALA A 87 19.02 16.68 -2.91
C ALA A 87 17.76 15.97 -3.42
N LEU A 88 17.23 14.99 -2.67
CA LEU A 88 15.99 14.30 -3.00
C LEU A 88 14.78 15.22 -2.82
N ILE A 89 14.72 16.00 -1.73
CA ILE A 89 13.72 17.06 -1.54
C ILE A 89 13.82 18.07 -2.68
N ASN A 90 15.02 18.56 -3.01
CA ASN A 90 15.18 19.49 -4.11
C ASN A 90 14.73 18.90 -5.46
N LYS A 91 14.92 17.60 -5.69
CA LYS A 91 14.40 16.90 -6.88
C LYS A 91 12.87 16.75 -6.83
N ALA A 92 12.30 16.46 -5.67
CA ALA A 92 10.86 16.39 -5.47
C ALA A 92 10.20 17.77 -5.64
N ASP A 93 10.84 18.84 -5.16
CA ASP A 93 10.44 20.23 -5.35
C ASP A 93 10.54 20.63 -6.82
N GLN A 94 11.62 20.27 -7.52
CA GLN A 94 11.76 20.51 -8.95
C GLN A 94 10.68 19.77 -9.75
N TYR A 95 10.40 18.52 -9.39
CA TYR A 95 9.29 17.74 -9.96
C TYR A 95 7.95 18.44 -9.73
N LEU A 96 7.67 18.86 -8.50
CA LEU A 96 6.42 19.54 -8.15
C LEU A 96 6.31 20.89 -8.88
N LEU A 97 7.37 21.69 -8.92
CA LEU A 97 7.40 22.97 -9.63
C LEU A 97 7.19 22.79 -11.13
N GLU A 98 7.76 21.76 -11.75
CA GLU A 98 7.56 21.46 -13.17
C GLU A 98 6.14 20.96 -13.45
N ALA A 99 5.58 20.12 -12.57
CA ALA A 99 4.20 19.69 -12.64
C ALA A 99 3.25 20.91 -12.56
N LEU A 100 3.48 21.82 -11.61
CA LEU A 100 2.72 23.07 -11.47
C LEU A 100 2.87 23.97 -12.71
N ARG A 101 4.08 24.11 -13.26
CA ARG A 101 4.35 24.94 -14.45
C ARG A 101 3.65 24.41 -15.70
N THR A 102 3.47 23.09 -15.78
CA THR A 102 2.74 22.41 -16.87
C THR A 102 1.22 22.35 -16.63
N GLY A 103 0.73 22.99 -15.56
CA GLY A 103 -0.70 23.14 -15.27
C GLY A 103 -1.29 22.05 -14.38
N HIS A 104 -0.47 21.16 -13.83
CA HIS A 104 -0.93 20.12 -12.91
C HIS A 104 -1.02 20.65 -11.47
N SER A 105 -1.97 20.15 -10.69
CA SER A 105 -2.10 20.46 -9.26
C SER A 105 -1.10 19.67 -8.41
N PRO A 106 -0.82 20.07 -7.15
CA PRO A 106 -0.03 19.27 -6.23
C PRO A 106 -0.57 17.85 -6.01
N ALA A 107 -1.89 17.67 -6.01
CA ALA A 107 -2.53 16.36 -5.91
C ALA A 107 -2.24 15.49 -7.15
N GLN A 108 -2.24 16.09 -8.36
CA GLN A 108 -1.86 15.40 -9.59
C GLN A 108 -0.37 15.00 -9.59
N ALA A 109 0.50 15.86 -9.08
CA ALA A 109 1.92 15.54 -8.91
C ALA A 109 2.13 14.41 -7.87
N GLU A 110 1.41 14.44 -6.75
CA GLU A 110 1.46 13.37 -5.75
C GLU A 110 0.98 12.03 -6.33
N ALA A 111 -0.12 12.04 -7.09
CA ALA A 111 -0.66 10.87 -7.77
C ALA A 111 0.31 10.30 -8.81
N ALA A 112 0.92 11.14 -9.66
CA ALA A 112 1.88 10.70 -10.65
C ALA A 112 3.18 10.16 -10.01
N LEU A 113 3.65 10.74 -8.90
CA LEU A 113 4.77 10.19 -8.13
C LEU A 113 4.40 8.83 -7.50
N ALA A 114 3.19 8.67 -6.98
CA ALA A 114 2.70 7.40 -6.45
C ALA A 114 2.67 6.31 -7.54
N VAL A 115 2.24 6.64 -8.76
CA VAL A 115 2.29 5.73 -9.93
C VAL A 115 3.73 5.32 -10.24
N ALA A 116 4.66 6.26 -10.27
CA ALA A 116 6.08 5.99 -10.54
C ALA A 116 6.71 5.08 -9.46
N ILE A 117 6.36 5.29 -8.19
CA ILE A 117 6.80 4.44 -7.07
C ILE A 117 6.21 3.03 -7.19
N ALA A 118 4.92 2.91 -7.46
CA ALA A 118 4.26 1.60 -7.63
C ALA A 118 4.88 0.80 -8.78
N ARG A 119 5.18 1.46 -9.91
CA ARG A 119 5.93 0.86 -11.03
C ARG A 119 7.27 0.29 -10.56
N TRP A 120 8.05 1.06 -9.78
CA TRP A 120 9.33 0.61 -9.27
C TRP A 120 9.22 -0.54 -8.25
N GLY A 121 8.25 -0.48 -7.34
CA GLY A 121 8.00 -1.54 -6.37
C GLY A 121 7.62 -2.88 -7.02
N SER A 122 6.93 -2.82 -8.16
CA SER A 122 6.60 -4.03 -8.94
C SER A 122 7.83 -4.72 -9.53
N LEU A 123 8.85 -3.95 -9.93
CA LEU A 123 10.12 -4.46 -10.46
C LEU A 123 10.99 -5.11 -9.37
N GLN A 124 10.95 -4.61 -8.13
CA GLN A 124 11.74 -5.16 -7.02
C GLN A 124 11.16 -6.47 -6.47
N LYS A 125 9.82 -6.59 -6.40
CA LYS A 125 9.13 -7.78 -5.86
C LYS A 125 9.32 -9.05 -6.71
N ASP A 126 9.61 -8.90 -8.01
CA ASP A 126 9.94 -10.03 -8.88
C ASP A 126 11.39 -10.54 -8.68
N VAL A 127 12.28 -9.74 -8.07
CA VAL A 127 13.66 -10.12 -7.71
C VAL A 127 13.71 -10.78 -6.32
N ASP A 128 12.97 -10.23 -5.34
CA ASP A 128 13.03 -10.70 -3.95
C ASP A 128 12.32 -12.05 -3.69
N ARG A 129 11.45 -12.50 -4.61
CA ARG A 129 10.73 -13.77 -4.48
C ARG A 129 11.62 -15.00 -4.60
N SER A 130 12.88 -14.85 -5.05
CA SER A 130 13.81 -15.96 -5.15
C SER A 130 14.66 -16.19 -3.89
N THR A 131 14.67 -15.29 -2.89
CA THR A 131 15.79 -15.25 -1.93
C THR A 131 15.46 -15.22 -0.43
N HIS A 132 14.22 -15.17 0.06
CA HIS A 132 14.03 -15.19 1.53
C HIS A 132 12.84 -16.02 2.06
N LEU A 133 13.16 -17.27 2.39
CA LEU A 133 12.51 -18.09 3.42
C LEU A 133 13.46 -18.18 4.63
N THR A 134 13.45 -17.21 5.53
CA THR A 134 13.99 -17.41 6.89
C THR A 134 13.27 -16.53 7.90
N LYS A 135 12.62 -17.22 8.84
CA LYS A 135 12.02 -16.74 10.08
C LYS A 135 12.91 -15.75 10.83
N THR A 136 12.30 -14.74 11.45
CA THR A 136 12.78 -14.21 12.74
C THR A 136 11.59 -13.87 13.63
N THR A 137 11.64 -14.38 14.86
CA THR A 137 10.69 -14.22 15.95
C THR A 137 11.29 -13.24 16.96
N ALA A 138 10.57 -12.21 17.41
CA ALA A 138 10.75 -11.53 18.71
C ALA A 138 9.61 -10.51 18.98
N GLU A 139 9.15 -10.48 20.23
CA GLU A 139 7.94 -9.83 20.80
C GLU A 139 7.89 -8.29 20.62
N SER A 140 6.83 -7.68 20.06
CA SER A 140 5.44 -7.48 20.54
C SER A 140 5.25 -6.36 21.59
N THR A 141 5.53 -5.11 21.20
CA THR A 141 4.51 -4.07 21.42
C THR A 141 3.33 -4.44 20.52
N LYS A 142 2.12 -4.59 21.08
CA LYS A 142 0.91 -4.92 20.29
C LYS A 142 0.57 -3.75 19.36
N THR A 143 1.34 -3.58 18.29
CA THR A 143 0.91 -2.80 17.14
C THR A 143 -0.32 -3.52 16.61
N THR A 144 -1.47 -2.85 16.69
CA THR A 144 -2.69 -3.41 16.13
C THR A 144 -2.48 -3.42 14.62
N THR A 145 -2.59 -4.59 14.00
CA THR A 145 -2.43 -4.73 12.54
C THR A 145 -3.81 -4.76 11.90
N LEU A 146 -4.01 -3.93 10.88
CA LEU A 146 -5.15 -3.96 9.99
C LEU A 146 -4.70 -4.61 8.67
N ARG A 147 -5.29 -5.74 8.30
CA ARG A 147 -4.87 -6.54 7.14
C ARG A 147 -5.78 -6.31 5.95
N PHE A 148 -5.23 -5.78 4.87
CA PHE A 148 -5.89 -5.64 3.57
C PHE A 148 -5.47 -6.78 2.63
N ALA A 149 -6.44 -7.40 1.96
CA ALA A 149 -6.19 -8.35 0.88
C ALA A 149 -7.07 -8.04 -0.34
N GLY A 150 -6.49 -7.83 -1.51
CA GLY A 150 -7.32 -7.54 -2.69
C GLY A 150 -6.55 -7.35 -3.98
N SER A 151 -7.21 -6.76 -4.95
CA SER A 151 -6.55 -6.38 -6.20
C SER A 151 -5.60 -5.22 -5.98
N HIS A 152 -4.50 -5.24 -6.75
CA HIS A 152 -3.62 -4.09 -6.85
C HIS A 152 -4.35 -2.93 -7.51
N ASP A 153 -4.32 -1.77 -6.86
CA ASP A 153 -4.91 -0.53 -7.35
C ASP A 153 -4.13 0.67 -6.82
N LEU A 154 -4.04 1.74 -7.63
CA LEU A 154 -3.31 2.96 -7.28
C LEU A 154 -3.86 3.64 -6.03
N LEU A 155 -5.16 3.56 -5.79
CA LEU A 155 -5.79 4.14 -4.61
C LEU A 155 -5.41 3.42 -3.33
N ILE A 156 -5.15 2.11 -3.37
CA ILE A 156 -4.72 1.36 -2.17
C ILE A 156 -3.30 1.75 -1.77
N GLU A 157 -2.41 1.95 -2.74
CA GLU A 157 -1.06 2.49 -2.48
C GLU A 157 -1.16 3.89 -1.86
N PHE A 158 -2.10 4.71 -2.33
CA PHE A 158 -2.34 6.04 -1.77
C PHE A 158 -2.93 5.99 -0.36
N VAL A 159 -3.92 5.12 -0.11
CA VAL A 159 -4.45 4.85 1.24
C VAL A 159 -3.33 4.41 2.17
N ALA A 160 -2.47 3.48 1.76
CA ALA A 160 -1.38 2.98 2.59
C ALA A 160 -0.41 4.08 3.01
N ARG A 161 -0.11 5.01 2.10
CA ARG A 161 0.73 6.17 2.37
C ARG A 161 0.09 7.13 3.36
N LEU A 162 -1.16 7.55 3.12
CA LEU A 162 -1.89 8.47 3.99
C LEU A 162 -2.20 7.86 5.36
N TRP A 163 -2.42 6.54 5.40
CA TRP A 163 -2.70 5.80 6.63
C TRP A 163 -1.55 5.91 7.63
N HIS A 164 -0.31 5.81 7.17
CA HIS A 164 0.86 5.91 8.05
C HIS A 164 0.97 7.28 8.72
N GLU A 165 0.56 8.36 8.02
CA GLU A 165 0.50 9.71 8.58
C GLU A 165 -0.62 9.86 9.61
N MET A 166 -1.79 9.27 9.34
CA MET A 166 -3.01 9.45 10.13
C MET A 166 -3.11 8.53 11.36
N MET A 167 -2.65 7.28 11.25
CA MET A 167 -2.80 6.22 12.26
C MET A 167 -1.46 5.48 12.49
N PRO A 168 -0.40 6.15 12.97
CA PRO A 168 0.93 5.54 13.11
C PRO A 168 0.98 4.35 14.08
N GLU A 169 0.03 4.29 15.02
CA GLU A 169 -0.10 3.24 16.04
C GLU A 169 -0.68 1.92 15.47
N VAL A 170 -1.30 1.98 14.28
CA VAL A 170 -1.96 0.83 13.63
C VAL A 170 -1.27 0.54 12.31
N GLN A 171 -0.66 -0.63 12.18
CA GLN A 171 0.00 -1.01 10.94
C GLN A 171 -1.03 -1.48 9.92
N LEU A 172 -1.05 -0.88 8.72
CA LEU A 172 -1.79 -1.40 7.57
C LEU A 172 -0.89 -2.36 6.78
N GLN A 173 -1.21 -3.65 6.82
CA GLN A 173 -0.57 -4.68 5.98
C GLN A 173 -1.35 -4.83 4.68
N VAL A 174 -0.68 -4.80 3.53
CA VAL A 174 -1.31 -4.84 2.19
C VAL A 174 -0.82 -6.04 1.41
N ASP A 175 -1.73 -6.95 1.08
CA ASP A 175 -1.47 -8.14 0.27
C ASP A 175 -2.25 -8.13 -1.05
N TYR A 176 -1.54 -8.16 -2.18
CA TYR A 176 -2.15 -8.15 -3.52
C TYR A 176 -2.37 -9.57 -4.05
N VAL A 177 -3.60 -10.05 -3.88
CA VAL A 177 -4.03 -11.42 -4.24
C VAL A 177 -5.13 -11.45 -5.31
N GLY A 178 -5.67 -10.29 -5.70
CA GLY A 178 -6.83 -10.18 -6.59
C GLY A 178 -8.17 -10.13 -5.83
N SER A 179 -9.21 -9.61 -6.47
CA SER A 179 -10.51 -9.33 -5.84
C SER A 179 -11.18 -10.58 -5.27
N LEU A 180 -11.21 -11.67 -6.04
CA LEU A 180 -11.82 -12.93 -5.61
C LEU A 180 -11.07 -13.55 -4.41
N ASN A 181 -9.75 -13.61 -4.49
CA ASN A 181 -8.93 -14.14 -3.40
C ASN A 181 -8.96 -13.23 -2.16
N GLY A 182 -9.15 -11.92 -2.33
CA GLY A 182 -9.39 -10.99 -1.22
C GLY A 182 -10.65 -11.34 -0.44
N LEU A 183 -11.76 -11.61 -1.13
CA LEU A 183 -13.00 -12.08 -0.48
C LEU A 183 -12.82 -13.44 0.21
N ILE A 184 -12.07 -14.36 -0.40
CA ILE A 184 -11.74 -15.66 0.22
C ILE A 184 -10.89 -15.46 1.48
N ALA A 185 -9.92 -14.54 1.46
CA ALA A 185 -9.11 -14.21 2.63
C ALA A 185 -9.95 -13.62 3.78
N LEU A 186 -10.95 -12.79 3.49
CA LEU A 186 -11.95 -12.35 4.48
C LEU A 186 -12.74 -13.52 5.06
N ALA A 187 -13.22 -14.43 4.20
CA ALA A 187 -14.00 -15.60 4.62
C ALA A 187 -13.22 -16.51 5.59
N GLN A 188 -11.91 -16.57 5.41
CA GLN A 188 -10.98 -17.35 6.23
C GLN A 188 -10.42 -16.56 7.44
N ASN A 189 -10.83 -15.30 7.64
CA ASN A 189 -10.29 -14.39 8.67
C ASN A 189 -8.77 -14.13 8.55
N HIS A 190 -8.21 -14.33 7.35
CA HIS A 190 -6.83 -14.00 7.00
C HIS A 190 -6.66 -12.52 6.62
N ALA A 191 -7.76 -11.83 6.33
CA ALA A 191 -7.81 -10.39 6.11
C ALA A 191 -8.91 -9.74 6.98
N ASP A 192 -8.78 -8.44 7.21
CA ASP A 192 -9.75 -7.59 7.89
C ASP A 192 -10.53 -6.72 6.90
N ILE A 193 -9.92 -6.42 5.75
CA ILE A 193 -10.49 -5.64 4.65
C ILE A 193 -10.17 -6.34 3.34
N ALA A 194 -11.12 -6.39 2.41
CA ALA A 194 -10.82 -6.77 1.02
C ALA A 194 -11.15 -5.70 0.00
N GLY A 195 -10.24 -5.46 -0.95
CA GLY A 195 -10.55 -4.67 -2.14
C GLY A 195 -11.26 -5.51 -3.20
N CYS A 196 -12.43 -5.08 -3.67
CA CYS A 196 -13.28 -5.82 -4.58
C CYS A 196 -13.85 -4.97 -5.74
N HIS A 197 -13.77 -5.50 -6.96
CA HIS A 197 -14.37 -4.96 -8.18
C HIS A 197 -14.81 -6.12 -9.10
N LEU A 198 -15.59 -7.05 -8.56
CA LEU A 198 -16.06 -8.23 -9.30
C LEU A 198 -17.41 -7.93 -9.95
N TRP A 199 -17.48 -8.03 -11.27
CA TRP A 199 -18.71 -7.83 -12.03
C TRP A 199 -19.48 -9.15 -12.20
N ASP A 200 -20.77 -9.11 -11.89
CA ASP A 200 -21.67 -10.24 -12.09
C ASP A 200 -22.56 -10.02 -13.32
N GLY A 201 -22.46 -10.93 -14.29
CA GLY A 201 -23.16 -10.79 -15.56
C GLY A 201 -24.66 -11.09 -15.50
N GLU A 202 -25.14 -11.79 -14.48
CA GLU A 202 -26.57 -12.07 -14.32
C GLU A 202 -27.30 -10.88 -13.72
N SER A 203 -26.79 -10.34 -12.61
CA SER A 203 -27.39 -9.18 -11.94
C SER A 203 -26.98 -7.83 -12.51
N GLN A 204 -25.96 -7.78 -13.38
CA GLN A 204 -25.37 -6.55 -13.90
C GLN A 204 -24.82 -5.63 -12.79
N ALA A 205 -24.53 -6.18 -11.61
CA ALA A 205 -24.06 -5.45 -10.45
C ALA A 205 -22.58 -5.78 -10.13
N TYR A 206 -21.88 -4.82 -9.53
CA TYR A 206 -20.56 -5.04 -8.96
C TYR A 206 -20.65 -5.48 -7.50
N ASN A 207 -19.72 -6.36 -7.12
CA ASN A 207 -19.33 -6.74 -5.74
C ASN A 207 -20.40 -7.45 -4.90
N GLN A 208 -21.59 -6.87 -4.75
CA GLN A 208 -22.67 -7.39 -3.91
C GLN A 208 -23.03 -8.86 -4.17
N PRO A 209 -23.18 -9.35 -5.43
CA PRO A 209 -23.48 -10.76 -5.69
C PRO A 209 -22.35 -11.71 -5.24
N PHE A 210 -21.09 -11.33 -5.49
CA PHE A 210 -19.93 -12.13 -5.09
C PHE A 210 -19.76 -12.16 -3.57
N VAL A 211 -19.97 -11.03 -2.90
CA VAL A 211 -19.95 -10.94 -1.44
C VAL A 211 -20.99 -11.86 -0.82
N ARG A 212 -22.23 -11.87 -1.35
CA ARG A 212 -23.29 -12.78 -0.88
C ARG A 212 -22.94 -14.25 -1.04
N ARG A 213 -22.29 -14.61 -2.16
CA ARG A 213 -21.89 -15.99 -2.47
C ARG A 213 -20.70 -16.48 -1.63
N ILE A 214 -19.72 -15.62 -1.37
CA ILE A 214 -18.45 -15.99 -0.73
C ILE A 214 -18.50 -15.83 0.80
N LEU A 215 -19.33 -14.91 1.31
CA LEU A 215 -19.48 -14.64 2.73
C LEU A 215 -20.92 -14.93 3.22
N PRO A 216 -21.46 -16.15 2.99
CA PRO A 216 -22.84 -16.48 3.38
C PRO A 216 -23.00 -16.36 4.90
N GLY A 217 -24.10 -15.75 5.34
CA GLY A 217 -24.40 -15.56 6.77
C GLY A 217 -23.63 -14.44 7.46
N ARG A 218 -22.64 -13.81 6.81
CA ARG A 218 -21.85 -12.73 7.41
C ARG A 218 -22.39 -11.37 6.97
N SER A 219 -22.59 -10.47 7.94
CA SER A 219 -22.85 -9.06 7.64
C SER A 219 -21.54 -8.35 7.32
N VAL A 220 -21.53 -7.56 6.25
CA VAL A 220 -20.39 -6.74 5.84
C VAL A 220 -20.85 -5.36 5.42
N TYR A 221 -19.94 -4.40 5.43
CA TYR A 221 -20.09 -3.11 4.78
C TYR A 221 -19.33 -3.11 3.46
N LEU A 222 -19.94 -2.51 2.43
CA LEU A 222 -19.27 -2.09 1.23
C LEU A 222 -18.98 -0.59 1.36
N LEU A 223 -17.71 -0.24 1.26
CA LEU A 223 -17.21 1.12 1.32
C LEU A 223 -16.60 1.47 -0.05
N GLY A 224 -17.33 2.20 -0.87
CA GLY A 224 -16.93 2.60 -2.21
C GLY A 224 -15.78 3.59 -2.19
N LEU A 225 -14.69 3.23 -2.88
CA LEU A 225 -13.54 4.12 -3.07
C LEU A 225 -13.77 4.99 -4.31
N ALA A 226 -13.97 4.36 -5.46
CA ALA A 226 -14.03 5.03 -6.75
C ALA A 226 -14.74 4.18 -7.81
N PHE A 227 -15.23 4.85 -8.84
CA PHE A 227 -15.46 4.27 -10.15
C PHE A 227 -14.20 4.44 -11.01
N ARG A 228 -13.93 3.48 -11.90
CA ARG A 228 -12.76 3.46 -12.78
C ARG A 228 -13.16 3.11 -14.21
N GLU A 229 -12.68 3.85 -15.19
CA GLU A 229 -12.86 3.52 -16.60
C GLU A 229 -11.97 2.33 -16.97
N LEU A 230 -12.60 1.25 -17.42
CA LEU A 230 -11.97 0.05 -17.94
C LEU A 230 -12.09 0.02 -19.46
N GLY A 231 -10.99 -0.29 -20.13
CA GLY A 231 -10.95 -0.27 -21.58
C GLY A 231 -9.71 -0.91 -22.18
N LEU A 232 -9.65 -0.88 -23.51
CA LEU A 232 -8.48 -1.34 -24.24
C LEU A 232 -7.42 -0.26 -24.25
N VAL A 233 -6.24 -0.59 -23.73
CA VAL A 233 -5.03 0.22 -23.86
C VAL A 233 -4.32 -0.20 -25.15
N ILE A 234 -4.02 0.77 -26.00
CA ILE A 234 -3.48 0.56 -27.36
C ILE A 234 -2.40 1.60 -27.70
N PRO A 235 -1.52 1.36 -28.68
CA PRO A 235 -0.52 2.34 -29.09
C PRO A 235 -1.15 3.66 -29.54
N ALA A 236 -0.46 4.77 -29.27
CA ALA A 236 -0.88 6.11 -29.66
C ALA A 236 -1.16 6.20 -31.18
N GLY A 237 -2.28 6.83 -31.53
CA GLY A 237 -2.77 6.94 -32.90
C GLY A 237 -3.53 5.70 -33.42
N ASN A 238 -3.70 4.66 -32.59
CA ASN A 238 -4.43 3.43 -32.90
C ASN A 238 -4.06 2.81 -34.28
N PRO A 239 -2.80 2.40 -34.49
CA PRO A 239 -2.32 1.98 -35.82
C PRO A 239 -3.06 0.76 -36.39
N GLN A 240 -3.54 -0.14 -35.53
CA GLN A 240 -4.31 -1.33 -35.93
C GLN A 240 -5.82 -1.05 -36.10
N GLN A 241 -6.27 0.19 -35.89
CA GLN A 241 -7.67 0.61 -36.00
C GLN A 241 -8.61 -0.26 -35.16
N ILE A 242 -8.22 -0.54 -33.92
CA ILE A 242 -9.02 -1.31 -32.97
C ILE A 242 -10.22 -0.46 -32.55
N THR A 243 -11.40 -1.07 -32.47
CA THR A 243 -12.66 -0.41 -32.12
C THR A 243 -13.31 -1.03 -30.88
N GLY A 244 -13.00 -2.28 -30.55
CA GLY A 244 -13.48 -2.92 -29.34
C GLY A 244 -13.14 -4.41 -29.24
N LEU A 245 -13.83 -5.10 -28.31
CA LEU A 245 -13.55 -6.51 -28.00
C LEU A 245 -13.73 -7.47 -29.19
N THR A 246 -14.58 -7.12 -30.16
CA THR A 246 -14.83 -7.96 -31.35
C THR A 246 -13.63 -8.03 -32.29
N ASP A 247 -12.67 -7.11 -32.15
CA ASP A 247 -11.45 -7.10 -32.96
C ASP A 247 -10.38 -8.06 -32.43
N LEU A 248 -10.46 -8.47 -31.15
CA LEU A 248 -9.42 -9.28 -30.49
C LEU A 248 -9.05 -10.60 -31.20
N PRO A 249 -9.95 -11.30 -31.92
CA PRO A 249 -9.59 -12.50 -32.69
C PRO A 249 -8.77 -12.23 -33.95
N ARG A 250 -8.55 -10.97 -34.34
CA ARG A 250 -7.73 -10.63 -35.51
C ARG A 250 -6.29 -11.11 -35.33
N THR A 251 -5.71 -11.63 -36.40
CA THR A 251 -4.37 -12.25 -36.38
C THR A 251 -3.21 -11.24 -36.34
N ASP A 252 -3.47 -9.97 -36.63
CA ASP A 252 -2.49 -8.88 -36.52
C ASP A 252 -2.40 -8.28 -35.11
N LEU A 253 -3.22 -8.78 -34.17
CA LEU A 253 -3.22 -8.34 -32.77
C LEU A 253 -2.50 -9.35 -31.86
N ILE A 254 -1.79 -8.81 -30.88
CA ILE A 254 -1.20 -9.56 -29.78
C ILE A 254 -1.76 -8.97 -28.50
N PHE A 255 -2.54 -9.78 -27.77
CA PHE A 255 -3.19 -9.38 -26.53
C PHE A 255 -2.27 -9.62 -25.32
N ILE A 256 -2.30 -8.73 -24.34
CA ILE A 256 -1.73 -8.94 -23.00
C ILE A 256 -2.84 -8.87 -21.96
N ASN A 257 -2.86 -9.85 -21.05
CA ASN A 257 -3.98 -10.07 -20.14
C ASN A 257 -3.60 -9.85 -18.67
N ARG A 258 -4.62 -9.66 -17.82
CA ARG A 258 -4.48 -9.74 -16.36
C ARG A 258 -4.60 -11.20 -15.91
N GLN A 259 -3.99 -11.54 -14.78
CA GLN A 259 -4.04 -12.89 -14.22
C GLN A 259 -5.48 -13.39 -13.97
N ALA A 260 -5.69 -14.70 -14.08
CA ALA A 260 -6.95 -15.34 -13.72
C ALA A 260 -7.43 -14.92 -12.30
N GLY A 261 -8.72 -14.62 -12.18
CA GLY A 261 -9.35 -14.18 -10.91
C GLY A 261 -9.20 -12.68 -10.59
N ALA A 262 -8.45 -11.90 -11.38
CA ALA A 262 -8.55 -10.44 -11.36
C ALA A 262 -9.95 -10.00 -11.79
N GLY A 263 -10.51 -8.95 -11.19
CA GLY A 263 -11.88 -8.53 -11.53
C GLY A 263 -12.05 -8.14 -12.99
N THR A 264 -11.06 -7.45 -13.56
CA THR A 264 -10.96 -7.15 -14.99
C THR A 264 -10.97 -8.40 -15.87
N ARG A 265 -10.31 -9.50 -15.46
CA ARG A 265 -10.30 -10.77 -16.20
C ARG A 265 -11.65 -11.47 -16.11
N VAL A 266 -12.27 -11.48 -14.92
CA VAL A 266 -13.63 -12.01 -14.73
C VAL A 266 -14.63 -11.27 -15.63
N TRP A 267 -14.52 -9.95 -15.73
CA TRP A 267 -15.34 -9.15 -16.63
C TRP A 267 -15.08 -9.49 -18.11
N LEU A 268 -13.81 -9.54 -18.53
CA LEU A 268 -13.43 -9.87 -19.91
C LEU A 268 -14.01 -11.22 -20.34
N ASP A 269 -13.81 -12.26 -19.53
CA ASP A 269 -14.23 -13.62 -19.86
C ASP A 269 -15.74 -13.71 -20.04
N LYS A 270 -16.50 -12.97 -19.23
CA LYS A 270 -17.95 -12.85 -19.39
C LYS A 270 -18.35 -12.10 -20.65
N GLN A 271 -17.65 -11.02 -20.99
CA GLN A 271 -17.93 -10.27 -22.22
C GLN A 271 -17.60 -11.06 -23.48
N LEU A 272 -16.49 -11.80 -23.48
CA LEU A 272 -16.14 -12.70 -24.58
C LEU A 272 -17.20 -13.80 -24.74
N GLN A 273 -17.63 -14.42 -23.63
CA GLN A 273 -18.71 -15.40 -23.64
C GLN A 273 -20.02 -14.82 -24.21
N GLN A 274 -20.43 -13.62 -23.79
CA GLN A 274 -21.64 -12.95 -24.28
C GLN A 274 -21.56 -12.61 -25.79
N LYS A 275 -20.35 -12.40 -26.31
CA LYS A 275 -20.08 -12.10 -27.72
C LYS A 275 -19.76 -13.35 -28.55
N SER A 276 -19.81 -14.53 -27.94
CA SER A 276 -19.41 -15.80 -28.56
C SER A 276 -18.00 -15.77 -29.15
N ILE A 277 -17.07 -15.10 -28.47
CA ILE A 277 -15.65 -15.05 -28.82
C ILE A 277 -14.92 -16.07 -27.96
N GLU A 278 -14.35 -17.08 -28.61
CA GLU A 278 -13.59 -18.13 -27.92
C GLU A 278 -12.19 -17.61 -27.52
N PRO A 279 -11.80 -17.69 -26.24
CA PRO A 279 -10.50 -17.23 -25.77
C PRO A 279 -9.28 -17.73 -26.57
N ASP A 280 -9.34 -18.99 -27.03
CA ASP A 280 -8.26 -19.63 -27.79
C ASP A 280 -8.06 -19.02 -29.19
N THR A 281 -9.01 -18.20 -29.66
CA THR A 281 -8.88 -17.46 -30.93
C THR A 281 -8.14 -16.14 -30.77
N ILE A 282 -7.86 -15.69 -29.55
CA ILE A 282 -7.18 -14.43 -29.26
C ILE A 282 -5.69 -14.73 -29.04
N THR A 283 -4.85 -14.26 -29.96
CA THR A 283 -3.39 -14.40 -29.84
C THR A 283 -2.89 -13.69 -28.57
N GLY A 284 -2.15 -14.41 -27.73
CA GLY A 284 -1.60 -13.86 -26.48
C GLY A 284 -2.59 -13.82 -25.30
N TYR A 285 -3.78 -14.39 -25.44
CA TYR A 285 -4.79 -14.38 -24.36
C TYR A 285 -4.30 -14.97 -23.03
N THR A 286 -3.40 -15.96 -23.08
CA THR A 286 -2.74 -16.58 -21.91
C THR A 286 -1.47 -15.88 -21.46
N ASN A 287 -1.04 -14.80 -22.14
CA ASN A 287 0.06 -13.95 -21.69
C ASN A 287 -0.46 -13.08 -20.57
N GLU A 288 -0.02 -13.35 -19.34
CA GLU A 288 -0.57 -12.71 -18.13
C GLU A 288 0.46 -11.84 -17.41
N VAL A 289 0.00 -10.69 -16.93
CA VAL A 289 0.75 -9.80 -16.03
C VAL A 289 -0.06 -9.52 -14.75
N LYS A 290 0.62 -9.03 -13.72
CA LYS A 290 0.09 -8.90 -12.35
C LYS A 290 -0.51 -7.53 -12.03
N THR A 291 -0.19 -6.49 -12.79
CA THR A 291 -0.75 -5.14 -12.60
C THR A 291 -1.27 -4.51 -13.89
N HIS A 292 -2.12 -3.49 -13.77
CA HIS A 292 -2.54 -2.68 -14.92
C HIS A 292 -1.37 -1.90 -15.54
N LEU A 293 -0.41 -1.44 -14.74
CA LEU A 293 0.79 -0.78 -15.24
C LEU A 293 1.66 -1.72 -16.08
N GLN A 294 1.71 -3.01 -15.76
CA GLN A 294 2.41 -4.00 -16.57
C GLN A 294 1.69 -4.26 -17.91
N VAL A 295 0.36 -4.19 -17.95
CA VAL A 295 -0.40 -4.25 -19.22
C VAL A 295 0.00 -3.07 -20.11
N ALA A 296 -0.07 -1.86 -19.56
CA ALA A 296 0.29 -0.66 -20.31
C ALA A 296 1.77 -0.67 -20.74
N GLN A 297 2.67 -1.13 -19.86
CA GLN A 297 4.08 -1.27 -20.19
C GLN A 297 4.31 -2.22 -21.38
N ALA A 298 3.70 -3.41 -21.39
CA ALA A 298 3.87 -4.38 -22.47
C ALA A 298 3.38 -3.82 -23.83
N VAL A 299 2.31 -3.01 -23.83
CA VAL A 299 1.84 -2.32 -25.03
C VAL A 299 2.81 -1.20 -25.46
N HIS A 300 3.32 -0.43 -24.50
CA HIS A 300 4.31 0.63 -24.75
C HIS A 300 5.62 0.09 -25.33
N ASP A 301 6.11 -1.03 -24.78
CA ASP A 301 7.36 -1.68 -25.18
C ASP A 301 7.21 -2.48 -26.50
N GLY A 302 5.99 -2.58 -27.04
CA GLY A 302 5.70 -3.30 -28.29
C GLY A 302 5.64 -4.83 -28.16
N GLU A 303 5.62 -5.36 -26.95
CA GLU A 303 5.44 -6.78 -26.66
C GLU A 303 4.01 -7.25 -26.94
N ALA A 304 3.04 -6.34 -26.86
CA ALA A 304 1.65 -6.54 -27.21
C ALA A 304 1.12 -5.34 -28.00
N THR A 305 0.07 -5.54 -28.79
CA THR A 305 -0.59 -4.46 -29.54
C THR A 305 -1.82 -3.94 -28.81
N VAL A 306 -2.35 -4.68 -27.83
CA VAL A 306 -3.54 -4.32 -27.07
C VAL A 306 -3.56 -5.06 -25.73
N GLY A 307 -4.09 -4.42 -24.70
CA GLY A 307 -4.38 -5.08 -23.43
C GLY A 307 -5.57 -4.44 -22.72
N LEU A 308 -6.19 -5.18 -21.80
CA LEU A 308 -7.31 -4.67 -21.01
C LEU A 308 -6.81 -4.09 -19.68
N ALA A 309 -7.02 -2.80 -19.45
CA ALA A 309 -6.60 -2.12 -18.23
C ALA A 309 -7.46 -0.89 -17.90
N ILE A 310 -7.19 -0.29 -16.76
CA ILE A 310 -7.77 1.00 -16.36
C ILE A 310 -7.13 2.15 -17.15
N GLN A 311 -7.89 3.21 -17.43
CA GLN A 311 -7.43 4.36 -18.21
C GLN A 311 -6.16 5.00 -17.65
N ALA A 312 -6.08 5.20 -16.33
CA ALA A 312 -4.90 5.76 -15.67
C ALA A 312 -3.59 5.02 -15.99
N ALA A 313 -3.65 3.70 -16.23
CA ALA A 313 -2.48 2.93 -16.60
C ALA A 313 -2.00 3.23 -18.03
N GLY A 314 -2.93 3.38 -18.98
CA GLY A 314 -2.61 3.80 -20.35
C GLY A 314 -2.04 5.22 -20.40
N ALA A 315 -2.68 6.14 -19.68
CA ALA A 315 -2.24 7.53 -19.56
C ALA A 315 -0.80 7.65 -19.03
N ALA A 316 -0.42 6.83 -18.04
CA ALA A 316 0.94 6.82 -17.48
C ALA A 316 2.05 6.47 -18.50
N TYR A 317 1.70 5.83 -19.62
CA TYR A 317 2.62 5.47 -20.71
C TYR A 317 2.35 6.23 -22.01
N GLY A 318 1.46 7.23 -22.00
CA GLY A 318 1.07 8.00 -23.18
C GLY A 318 0.39 7.16 -24.27
N LEU A 319 -0.38 6.16 -23.86
CA LEU A 319 -1.10 5.24 -24.75
C LEU A 319 -2.54 5.70 -24.97
N ASP A 320 -3.08 5.38 -26.15
CA ASP A 320 -4.48 5.62 -26.46
C ASP A 320 -5.37 4.61 -25.73
N PHE A 321 -6.64 4.99 -25.52
CA PHE A 321 -7.58 4.23 -24.72
C PHE A 321 -8.95 4.14 -25.39
N ILE A 322 -9.50 2.93 -25.47
CA ILE A 322 -10.87 2.68 -25.95
C ILE A 322 -11.72 2.29 -24.74
N PRO A 323 -12.61 3.17 -24.25
CA PRO A 323 -13.44 2.89 -23.09
C PRO A 323 -14.44 1.77 -23.40
N LEU A 324 -14.63 0.85 -22.46
CA LEU A 324 -15.56 -0.28 -22.60
C LEU A 324 -16.63 -0.27 -21.51
N THR A 325 -16.25 0.06 -20.27
CA THR A 325 -17.18 0.09 -19.14
C THR A 325 -16.59 0.86 -17.97
N GLN A 326 -17.43 1.12 -16.98
CA GLN A 326 -17.03 1.67 -15.70
C GLN A 326 -17.03 0.56 -14.63
N GLU A 327 -15.94 0.43 -13.88
CA GLU A 327 -15.77 -0.51 -12.77
C GLU A 327 -15.97 0.18 -11.43
N ARG A 328 -16.88 -0.35 -10.58
CA ARG A 328 -16.99 0.09 -9.19
C ARG A 328 -15.99 -0.65 -8.31
N TYR A 329 -15.17 0.10 -7.57
CA TYR A 329 -14.21 -0.45 -6.62
C TYR A 329 -14.62 -0.17 -5.17
N ASP A 330 -14.89 -1.23 -4.41
CA ASP A 330 -15.32 -1.17 -3.01
C ASP A 330 -14.30 -1.86 -2.08
N LEU A 331 -14.19 -1.37 -0.85
CA LEU A 331 -13.65 -2.13 0.28
C LEU A 331 -14.79 -2.92 0.93
N VAL A 332 -14.56 -4.20 1.16
CA VAL A 332 -15.47 -5.10 1.89
C VAL A 332 -14.94 -5.27 3.30
N ILE A 333 -15.77 -4.92 4.29
CA ILE A 333 -15.38 -4.83 5.69
C ILE A 333 -16.38 -5.62 6.55
N PRO A 334 -15.96 -6.60 7.36
CA PRO A 334 -16.85 -7.29 8.29
C PRO A 334 -17.56 -6.34 9.25
N ALA A 335 -18.86 -6.51 9.46
CA ALA A 335 -19.67 -5.59 10.27
C ALA A 335 -19.18 -5.52 11.74
N GLU A 336 -18.62 -6.59 12.26
CA GLU A 336 -18.00 -6.64 13.59
C GLU A 336 -16.77 -5.74 13.75
N LEU A 337 -16.12 -5.35 12.65
CA LEU A 337 -14.97 -4.43 12.64
C LEU A 337 -15.37 -2.97 12.36
N TRP A 338 -16.60 -2.74 11.89
CA TRP A 338 -17.05 -1.45 11.38
C TRP A 338 -16.88 -0.32 12.40
N GLU A 339 -17.31 -0.54 13.64
CA GLU A 339 -17.29 0.47 14.71
C GLU A 339 -15.90 0.65 15.37
N THR A 340 -14.87 -0.05 14.90
CA THR A 340 -13.53 0.09 15.50
C THR A 340 -12.91 1.45 15.14
N PRO A 341 -12.07 2.04 16.03
CA PRO A 341 -11.40 3.31 15.73
C PRO A 341 -10.58 3.28 14.44
N ALA A 342 -9.94 2.15 14.13
CA ALA A 342 -9.19 1.97 12.91
C ALA A 342 -10.08 2.06 11.66
N LEU A 343 -11.21 1.36 11.63
CA LEU A 343 -12.10 1.39 10.47
C LEU A 343 -12.81 2.75 10.32
N GLN A 344 -13.19 3.40 11.42
CA GLN A 344 -13.76 4.75 11.34
C GLN A 344 -12.74 5.76 10.81
N ALA A 345 -11.47 5.70 11.25
CA ALA A 345 -10.41 6.53 10.69
C ALA A 345 -10.20 6.26 9.19
N LEU A 346 -10.28 5.00 8.74
CA LEU A 346 -10.17 4.67 7.32
C LEU A 346 -11.32 5.28 6.50
N VAL A 347 -12.55 5.24 7.02
CA VAL A 347 -13.72 5.88 6.38
C VAL A 347 -13.53 7.40 6.29
N GLU A 348 -13.00 8.04 7.34
CA GLU A 348 -12.68 9.47 7.33
C GLU A 348 -11.62 9.81 6.28
N LEU A 349 -10.56 8.99 6.16
CA LEU A 349 -9.52 9.16 5.15
C LEU A 349 -10.09 9.06 3.73
N ILE A 350 -10.87 8.01 3.43
CA ILE A 350 -11.42 7.77 2.09
C ILE A 350 -12.38 8.89 1.65
N TYR A 351 -13.12 9.49 2.59
CA TYR A 351 -14.00 10.62 2.27
C TYR A 351 -13.41 11.99 2.55
N SER A 352 -12.12 12.07 2.90
CA SER A 352 -11.41 13.33 3.07
C SER A 352 -11.27 14.08 1.74
N VAL A 353 -11.20 15.41 1.80
CA VAL A 353 -10.98 16.27 0.62
C VAL A 353 -9.69 15.87 -0.10
N ARG A 354 -8.59 15.69 0.66
CA ARG A 354 -7.27 15.29 0.11
C ARG A 354 -7.35 13.99 -0.68
N PHE A 355 -8.03 12.96 -0.15
CA PHE A 355 -8.18 11.70 -0.86
C PHE A 355 -9.02 11.85 -2.14
N ARG A 356 -10.15 12.55 -2.05
CA ARG A 356 -11.05 12.75 -3.20
C ARG A 356 -10.38 13.55 -4.32
N GLU A 357 -9.59 14.57 -3.99
CA GLU A 357 -8.80 15.33 -4.96
C GLU A 357 -7.73 14.47 -5.63
N ALA A 358 -7.05 13.60 -4.88
CA ALA A 358 -6.09 12.65 -5.44
C ALA A 358 -6.75 11.60 -6.35
N VAL A 359 -7.95 11.13 -6.02
CA VAL A 359 -8.73 10.23 -6.89
C VAL A 359 -9.11 10.96 -8.19
N ALA A 360 -9.68 12.16 -8.10
CA ALA A 360 -10.11 12.93 -9.28
C ALA A 360 -8.95 13.40 -10.17
N ALA A 361 -7.73 13.42 -9.63
CA ALA A 361 -6.51 13.70 -10.36
C ALA A 361 -6.05 12.54 -11.28
N LEU A 362 -6.52 11.32 -11.03
CA LEU A 362 -6.21 10.15 -11.85
C LEU A 362 -7.19 10.05 -13.02
N GLU A 363 -6.66 9.92 -14.23
CA GLU A 363 -7.48 9.84 -15.42
C GLU A 363 -8.37 8.58 -15.41
N GLY A 364 -9.65 8.77 -15.70
CA GLY A 364 -10.66 7.71 -15.67
C GLY A 364 -11.07 7.28 -14.26
N TYR A 365 -10.70 7.99 -13.20
CA TYR A 365 -11.20 7.75 -11.85
C TYR A 365 -12.27 8.78 -11.45
N GLU A 366 -13.32 8.31 -10.79
CA GLU A 366 -14.34 9.15 -10.18
C GLU A 366 -14.56 8.74 -8.72
N PRO A 367 -14.41 9.65 -7.73
CA PRO A 367 -14.59 9.30 -6.33
C PRO A 367 -16.06 9.00 -6.01
N VAL A 368 -16.31 7.94 -5.23
CA VAL A 368 -17.68 7.64 -4.76
C VAL A 368 -18.08 8.63 -3.66
N ASN A 369 -19.29 9.18 -3.72
CA ASN A 369 -19.81 10.04 -2.67
C ASN A 369 -20.15 9.25 -1.41
N LYS A 370 -19.90 9.79 -0.22
CA LYS A 370 -20.20 9.12 1.07
C LYS A 370 -21.65 8.66 1.20
N ALA A 371 -22.61 9.44 0.68
CA ALA A 371 -24.03 9.11 0.72
C ALA A 371 -24.39 7.80 -0.02
N ASP A 372 -23.69 7.52 -1.13
CA ASP A 372 -23.93 6.37 -2.01
C ASP A 372 -22.79 5.32 -1.92
N GLY A 373 -21.81 5.60 -1.07
CA GLY A 373 -20.57 4.86 -0.94
C GLY A 373 -20.55 3.88 0.21
N ILE A 374 -21.49 3.98 1.16
CA ILE A 374 -21.56 3.04 2.28
C ILE A 374 -22.87 2.27 2.20
N SER A 375 -22.79 0.96 1.98
CA SER A 375 -23.94 0.06 2.09
C SER A 375 -23.63 -1.10 3.03
N ARG A 376 -24.67 -1.61 3.69
CA ARG A 376 -24.58 -2.80 4.55
C ARG A 376 -25.21 -3.97 3.84
N GLU A 377 -24.43 -5.03 3.66
CA GLU A 377 -24.87 -6.29 3.09
C GLU A 377 -24.96 -7.36 4.18
N THR A 378 -26.00 -8.18 4.15
CA THR A 378 -26.08 -9.40 4.96
C THR A 378 -26.48 -10.52 4.04
N ALA A 379 -25.54 -11.44 3.82
CA ALA A 379 -25.83 -12.62 3.02
C ALA A 379 -26.72 -13.56 3.84
N VAL A 380 -27.97 -13.74 3.44
CA VAL A 380 -28.85 -14.75 4.06
C VAL A 380 -28.48 -16.11 3.46
N TYR A 381 -28.34 -17.15 4.28
CA TYR A 381 -28.21 -18.51 3.78
C TYR A 381 -29.39 -18.81 2.86
N THR A 382 -29.12 -19.01 1.58
CA THR A 382 -30.15 -19.50 0.66
C THR A 382 -30.16 -21.02 0.83
N THR A 383 -31.11 -21.52 1.62
CA THR A 383 -31.37 -22.96 1.68
C THR A 383 -31.96 -23.37 0.32
N THR A 384 -31.16 -23.97 -0.53
CA THR A 384 -31.63 -24.75 -1.69
C THR A 384 -31.38 -26.21 -1.44
#